data_AF-A0A968STQ8-F1
#
_entry.id   AF-A0A968STQ8-F1
#
_cell.length_a   1.000
_cell.length_b   1.000
_cell.length_c   1.000
_cell.angle_alpha   90.00
_cell.angle_beta   90.00
_cell.angle_gamma   90.00
#
_symmetry.space_group_name_H-M   'P 1'
#
loop_
_entity.id
_entity.type
_entity.pdbx_description
1 polymer ?
#
loop_
_entity_poly.entity_id
_entity_poly.type
_entity_poly.pdbx_seq_one_letter_code
_entity_poly.pdbx_strand_id
1 'polypeptide(L)'
;MSMKTLNDKFVHDLGDIYDAEHRFLEAQQQMHEMASARELKTMLKEHIAQTEQQISNLEQAYEMAGMKPKRVKCDAAAGLVSEGEKGMKEAKDSPAVLDVVIAGSAAKVEHYEIASYRGLIAACQQMGQDEICGIFEQNLAQEEQTAQKVEASLPMMLQKAHKAA
;
A
#
# COMPACT_ATOMS: atom_id res chain seq x y z
N MET A 1 -14.21 8.82 -16.19
CA MET A 1 -15.42 9.66 -16.04
C MET A 1 -14.98 11.11 -15.88
N SER A 2 -15.79 12.10 -16.29
CA SER A 2 -15.49 13.50 -15.98
C SER A 2 -15.91 13.77 -14.54
N MET A 3 -14.97 14.20 -13.70
CA MET A 3 -15.22 14.51 -12.28
C MET A 3 -15.56 15.98 -12.15
N LYS A 4 -16.79 16.30 -11.73
CA LYS A 4 -17.33 17.67 -11.73
C LYS A 4 -17.61 18.19 -10.33
N THR A 5 -17.77 17.29 -9.36
CA THR A 5 -18.08 17.60 -7.97
C THR A 5 -17.04 17.00 -7.03
N LEU A 6 -17.02 17.47 -5.77
CA LEU A 6 -16.21 16.86 -4.71
C LEU A 6 -16.58 15.39 -4.53
N ASN A 7 -17.87 15.05 -4.57
CA ASN A 7 -18.33 13.67 -4.47
C ASN A 7 -17.81 12.81 -5.63
N ASP A 8 -17.77 13.33 -6.87
CA ASP A 8 -17.19 12.59 -8.00
C ASP A 8 -15.70 12.32 -7.79
N LYS A 9 -14.97 13.29 -7.22
CA LYS A 9 -13.55 13.12 -6.87
C LYS A 9 -13.36 12.08 -5.78
N PHE A 10 -14.15 12.17 -4.71
CA PHE A 10 -14.14 11.22 -3.61
C PHE A 10 -14.39 9.79 -4.07
N VAL A 11 -15.46 9.57 -4.85
CA VAL A 11 -15.81 8.25 -5.41
C VAL A 11 -14.72 7.72 -6.34
N HIS A 12 -14.12 8.58 -7.15
CA HIS A 12 -13.01 8.19 -8.01
C HIS A 12 -11.81 7.73 -7.18
N ASP A 13 -11.40 8.51 -6.19
CA ASP A 13 -10.25 8.19 -5.33
C ASP A 13 -10.49 6.94 -4.49
N LEU A 14 -11.72 6.74 -4.01
CA LEU A 14 -12.12 5.53 -3.30
C LEU A 14 -11.99 4.29 -4.20
N GLY A 15 -12.31 4.43 -5.50
CA GLY A 15 -12.08 3.36 -6.48
C GLY A 15 -10.62 3.17 -6.86
N ASP A 16 -9.83 4.25 -6.84
CA ASP A 16 -8.40 4.25 -7.15
C ASP A 16 -7.62 3.52 -6.05
N ILE A 17 -7.81 3.90 -4.78
CA ILE A 17 -7.16 3.22 -3.65
C ILE A 17 -7.64 1.77 -3.53
N TYR A 18 -8.92 1.48 -3.80
CA TYR A 18 -9.43 0.12 -3.79
C TYR A 18 -8.79 -0.77 -4.88
N ASP A 19 -8.44 -0.22 -6.04
CA ASP A 19 -7.64 -0.96 -7.03
C ASP A 19 -6.18 -1.09 -6.60
N ALA A 20 -5.60 -0.04 -6.00
CA ALA A 20 -4.23 -0.03 -5.51
C ALA A 20 -3.98 -1.13 -4.46
N GLU A 21 -4.80 -1.17 -3.42
CA GLU A 21 -4.76 -2.16 -2.32
C GLU A 21 -4.76 -3.60 -2.84
N HIS A 22 -5.61 -3.90 -3.83
CA HIS A 22 -5.63 -5.23 -4.43
C HIS A 22 -4.37 -5.57 -5.22
N ARG A 23 -3.80 -4.60 -5.93
CA ARG A 23 -2.52 -4.80 -6.64
C ARG A 23 -1.38 -4.99 -5.65
N PHE A 24 -1.37 -4.20 -4.57
CA PHE A 24 -0.36 -4.27 -3.55
C PHE A 24 -0.46 -5.57 -2.76
N LEU A 25 -1.66 -6.07 -2.46
CA LEU A 25 -1.85 -7.40 -1.86
C LEU A 25 -1.18 -8.51 -2.69
N GLU A 26 -1.43 -8.53 -4.00
CA GLU A 26 -0.79 -9.50 -4.91
C GLU A 26 0.74 -9.34 -4.93
N ALA A 27 1.23 -8.11 -4.98
CA ALA A 27 2.67 -7.81 -4.98
C ALA A 27 3.35 -8.17 -3.65
N GLN A 28 2.72 -7.86 -2.52
CA GLN A 28 3.19 -8.18 -1.16
C GLN A 28 3.32 -9.70 -0.98
N GLN A 29 2.38 -10.48 -1.49
CA GLN A 29 2.46 -11.96 -1.48
C GLN A 29 3.68 -12.45 -2.27
N GLN A 30 3.94 -11.90 -3.46
CA GLN A 30 5.14 -12.24 -4.23
C GLN A 30 6.43 -11.83 -3.50
N MET A 31 6.47 -10.62 -2.94
CA MET A 31 7.59 -10.12 -2.13
C MET A 31 7.86 -11.03 -0.93
N HIS A 32 6.81 -11.50 -0.24
CA HIS A 32 6.93 -12.40 0.90
C HIS A 32 7.59 -13.72 0.50
N GLU A 33 7.20 -14.31 -0.63
CA GLU A 33 7.79 -15.56 -1.11
C GLU A 33 9.28 -15.38 -1.47
N MET A 34 9.61 -14.27 -2.12
CA MET A 34 10.97 -13.97 -2.60
C MET A 34 11.94 -13.52 -1.51
N ALA A 35 11.45 -12.87 -0.44
CA ALA A 35 12.29 -12.36 0.64
C ALA A 35 13.10 -13.48 1.32
N SER A 36 14.35 -13.19 1.67
CA SER A 36 15.25 -14.12 2.34
C SER A 36 15.39 -13.81 3.84
N ALA A 37 15.34 -12.53 4.22
CA ALA A 37 15.41 -12.07 5.60
C ALA A 37 14.13 -12.42 6.38
N ARG A 38 14.29 -13.07 7.53
CA ARG A 38 13.18 -13.50 8.39
C ARG A 38 12.36 -12.32 8.92
N GLU A 39 13.03 -11.23 9.27
CA GLU A 39 12.39 -10.01 9.76
C GLU A 39 11.52 -9.38 8.66
N LEU A 40 12.04 -9.31 7.43
CA LEU A 40 11.30 -8.79 6.28
C LEU A 40 10.07 -9.66 5.96
N LYS A 41 10.22 -10.99 5.95
CA LYS A 41 9.11 -11.93 5.75
C LYS A 41 8.02 -11.75 6.80
N THR A 42 8.41 -11.57 8.06
CA THR A 42 7.46 -11.38 9.16
C THR A 42 6.69 -10.07 9.00
N MET A 43 7.37 -8.99 8.65
CA MET A 43 6.75 -7.69 8.38
C MET A 43 5.77 -7.76 7.20
N LEU A 44 6.20 -8.36 6.07
CA LEU A 44 5.31 -8.54 4.90
C LEU A 44 4.08 -9.39 5.24
N LYS A 45 4.24 -10.45 6.02
CA LYS A 45 3.11 -11.29 6.43
C LYS A 45 2.13 -10.56 7.33
N GLU A 46 2.62 -9.74 8.26
CA GLU A 46 1.76 -8.87 9.08
C GLU A 46 1.00 -7.89 8.19
N HIS A 47 1.72 -7.25 7.27
CA HIS A 47 1.14 -6.23 6.40
C HIS A 47 0.13 -6.81 5.40
N ILE A 48 0.37 -7.98 4.81
CA ILE A 48 -0.63 -8.70 3.98
C ILE A 48 -1.97 -8.86 4.70
N ALA A 49 -1.96 -9.23 5.99
CA ALA A 49 -3.18 -9.36 6.77
C ALA A 49 -3.84 -8.00 7.06
N GLN A 50 -3.05 -6.93 7.17
CA GLN A 50 -3.58 -5.56 7.26
C GLN A 50 -4.23 -5.15 5.94
N THR A 51 -3.57 -5.37 4.79
CA THR A 51 -4.10 -5.12 3.44
C THR A 51 -5.43 -5.82 3.19
N GLU A 52 -5.58 -7.08 3.61
CA GLU A 52 -6.87 -7.80 3.53
C GLU A 52 -7.96 -7.12 4.37
N GLN A 53 -7.63 -6.63 5.57
CA GLN A 53 -8.56 -5.87 6.41
C GLN A 53 -8.86 -4.48 5.83
N GLN A 54 -7.86 -3.80 5.25
CA GLN A 54 -7.99 -2.50 4.62
C GLN A 54 -8.94 -2.57 3.42
N ILE A 55 -8.84 -3.62 2.60
CA ILE A 55 -9.79 -3.91 1.52
C ILE A 55 -11.20 -4.08 2.08
N SER A 56 -11.39 -4.86 3.16
CA SER A 56 -12.70 -5.03 3.80
C SER A 56 -13.26 -3.71 4.34
N ASN A 57 -12.40 -2.87 4.92
CA ASN A 57 -12.74 -1.53 5.38
C ASN A 57 -13.20 -0.63 4.22
N LEU A 58 -12.52 -0.66 3.07
CA LEU A 58 -12.95 0.07 1.88
C LEU A 58 -14.31 -0.41 1.37
N GLU A 59 -14.60 -1.71 1.41
CA GLU A 59 -15.91 -2.26 1.05
C GLU A 59 -17.01 -1.77 1.98
N GLN A 60 -16.73 -1.67 3.29
CA GLN A 60 -17.64 -1.08 4.26
C GLN A 60 -17.88 0.42 3.96
N ALA A 61 -16.84 1.18 3.61
CA ALA A 61 -16.97 2.59 3.22
C ALA A 61 -17.85 2.76 1.96
N TYR A 62 -17.75 1.84 0.99
CA TYR A 62 -18.65 1.78 -0.16
C TYR A 62 -20.11 1.55 0.25
N GLU A 63 -20.35 0.58 1.15
CA GLU A 63 -21.69 0.27 1.64
C GLU A 63 -22.32 1.47 2.35
N MET A 64 -21.57 2.14 3.22
CA MET A 64 -22.00 3.35 3.93
C MET A 64 -22.31 4.52 2.99
N ALA A 65 -21.59 4.61 1.87
CA ALA A 65 -21.87 5.57 0.80
C ALA A 65 -23.07 5.18 -0.09
N GLY A 66 -23.72 4.03 0.16
CA GLY A 66 -24.82 3.52 -0.66
C GLY A 66 -24.38 3.05 -2.05
N MET A 67 -23.12 2.61 -2.16
CA MET A 67 -22.45 2.29 -3.42
C MET A 67 -21.94 0.86 -3.44
N LYS A 68 -21.73 0.32 -4.63
CA LYS A 68 -21.05 -0.98 -4.79
C LYS A 68 -19.55 -0.75 -4.95
N PRO A 69 -18.69 -1.57 -4.31
CA PRO A 69 -17.25 -1.53 -4.54
C PRO A 69 -16.92 -1.63 -6.02
N LYS A 70 -16.06 -0.72 -6.48
CA LYS A 70 -15.66 -0.67 -7.89
C LYS A 70 -14.21 -0.23 -7.99
N ARG A 71 -13.39 -1.09 -8.58
CA ARG A 71 -12.01 -0.73 -8.94
C ARG A 71 -12.02 0.30 -10.05
N VAL A 72 -11.34 1.43 -9.81
CA VAL A 72 -10.90 2.37 -10.84
C VAL A 72 -9.42 2.10 -11.00
N LYS A 73 -8.96 1.82 -12.22
CA LYS A 73 -7.58 1.43 -12.46
C LYS A 73 -6.62 2.49 -11.91
N CYS A 74 -5.82 2.11 -10.93
CA CYS A 74 -4.79 2.94 -10.36
C CYS A 74 -3.49 2.80 -11.15
N ASP A 75 -3.20 3.79 -11.98
CA ASP A 75 -1.97 3.82 -12.78
C ASP A 75 -0.71 3.99 -11.93
N ALA A 76 -0.81 4.68 -10.79
CA ALA A 76 0.29 4.86 -9.85
C ALA A 76 0.68 3.52 -9.20
N ALA A 77 -0.28 2.79 -8.65
CA ALA A 77 -0.06 1.46 -8.08
C ALA A 77 0.47 0.48 -9.13
N ALA A 78 -0.10 0.48 -10.35
CA ALA A 78 0.41 -0.34 -11.45
C ALA A 78 1.89 -0.04 -11.77
N GLY A 79 2.28 1.24 -11.76
CA GLY A 79 3.66 1.67 -11.95
C GLY A 79 4.59 1.19 -10.83
N LEU A 80 4.18 1.38 -9.57
CA LEU A 80 4.95 0.97 -8.39
C LEU A 80 5.17 -0.55 -8.34
N VAL A 81 4.11 -1.33 -8.61
CA VAL A 81 4.20 -2.80 -8.70
C VAL A 81 5.18 -3.20 -9.81
N SER A 82 5.06 -2.61 -11.00
CA SER A 82 5.96 -2.92 -12.12
C SER A 82 7.41 -2.56 -11.81
N GLU A 83 7.67 -1.45 -11.14
CA GLU A 83 9.00 -1.05 -10.69
C GLU A 83 9.58 -2.08 -9.70
N GLY A 84 8.79 -2.47 -8.70
CA GLY A 84 9.18 -3.48 -7.70
C GLY A 84 9.46 -4.84 -8.31
N GLU A 85 8.57 -5.36 -9.16
CA GLU A 85 8.75 -6.64 -9.87
C GLU A 85 10.02 -6.65 -10.73
N LYS A 86 10.27 -5.55 -11.46
CA LYS A 86 11.49 -5.41 -12.27
C LYS A 86 12.73 -5.44 -11.37
N GLY A 87 12.74 -4.67 -10.28
CA GLY A 87 13.85 -4.66 -9.33
C GLY A 87 14.10 -6.04 -8.72
N MET A 88 13.06 -6.73 -8.29
CA MET A 88 13.17 -8.09 -7.73
C MET A 88 13.76 -9.07 -8.75
N LYS A 89 13.36 -8.96 -10.02
CA LYS A 89 13.92 -9.79 -11.10
C LYS A 89 15.40 -9.51 -11.37
N GLU A 90 15.81 -8.24 -11.32
CA GLU A 90 17.20 -7.83 -11.51
C GLU A 90 18.10 -8.23 -10.33
N ALA A 91 17.56 -8.27 -9.11
CA ALA A 91 18.28 -8.61 -7.88
C ALA A 91 18.17 -10.09 -7.46
N LYS A 92 17.44 -10.93 -8.21
CA LYS A 92 17.07 -12.31 -7.81
C LYS A 92 18.25 -13.21 -7.44
N ASP A 93 19.43 -12.98 -8.04
CA ASP A 93 20.62 -13.81 -7.84
C ASP A 93 21.48 -13.33 -6.65
N SER A 94 21.00 -12.32 -5.91
CA SER A 94 21.69 -11.71 -4.76
C SER A 94 20.72 -11.50 -3.60
N PRO A 95 20.54 -12.49 -2.71
CA PRO A 95 19.51 -12.47 -1.66
C PRO A 95 19.50 -11.21 -0.79
N ALA A 96 20.69 -10.73 -0.37
CA ALA A 96 20.78 -9.53 0.45
C ALA A 96 20.40 -8.25 -0.33
N VAL A 97 20.69 -8.17 -1.63
CA VAL A 97 20.29 -7.05 -2.48
C VAL A 97 18.79 -7.13 -2.80
N LEU A 98 18.26 -8.34 -3.04
CA LEU A 98 16.84 -8.58 -3.25
C LEU A 98 16.01 -8.10 -2.05
N ASP A 99 16.43 -8.42 -0.82
CA ASP A 99 15.75 -7.97 0.39
C ASP A 99 15.73 -6.44 0.52
N VAL A 100 16.82 -5.75 0.13
CA VAL A 100 16.87 -4.28 0.10
C VAL A 100 15.91 -3.72 -0.95
N VAL A 101 15.83 -4.35 -2.13
CA VAL A 101 14.90 -3.95 -3.20
C VAL A 101 13.45 -4.12 -2.74
N ILE A 102 13.12 -5.24 -2.09
CA ILE A 102 11.78 -5.49 -1.55
C ILE A 102 11.43 -4.43 -0.51
N ALA A 103 12.30 -4.20 0.48
CA ALA A 103 12.05 -3.21 1.53
C ALA A 103 11.91 -1.78 0.95
N GLY A 104 12.76 -1.41 0.00
CA GLY A 104 12.67 -0.11 -0.66
C GLY A 104 11.41 0.05 -1.51
N SER A 105 10.93 -1.03 -2.12
CA SER A 105 9.66 -1.02 -2.89
C SER A 105 8.46 -0.91 -1.97
N ALA A 106 8.45 -1.66 -0.87
CA ALA A 106 7.41 -1.56 0.17
C ALA A 106 7.32 -0.12 0.69
N ALA A 107 8.44 0.50 1.10
CA ALA A 107 8.43 1.89 1.58
C ALA A 107 7.80 2.89 0.58
N LYS A 108 8.06 2.75 -0.73
CA LYS A 108 7.45 3.62 -1.74
C LYS A 108 5.93 3.43 -1.83
N VAL A 109 5.47 2.19 -1.73
CA VAL A 109 4.04 1.84 -1.73
C VAL A 109 3.36 2.47 -0.51
N GLU A 110 3.90 2.28 0.69
CA GLU A 110 3.30 2.86 1.92
C GLU A 110 3.12 4.37 1.82
N HIS A 111 4.11 5.11 1.28
CA HIS A 111 4.00 6.57 1.14
C HIS A 111 2.95 7.00 0.12
N TYR A 112 2.72 6.21 -0.93
CA TYR A 112 1.63 6.45 -1.86
C TYR A 112 0.28 6.25 -1.17
N GLU A 113 0.13 5.21 -0.36
CA GLU A 113 -1.11 4.91 0.37
C GLU A 113 -1.39 5.93 1.47
N ILE A 114 -0.38 6.32 2.23
CA ILE A 114 -0.45 7.40 3.22
C ILE A 114 -0.97 8.69 2.58
N ALA A 115 -0.44 9.09 1.42
CA ALA A 115 -0.88 10.28 0.72
C ALA A 115 -2.34 10.16 0.24
N SER A 116 -2.72 8.97 -0.24
CA SER A 116 -4.06 8.67 -0.74
C SER A 116 -5.11 8.70 0.37
N TYR A 117 -4.85 8.02 1.49
CA TYR A 117 -5.73 8.00 2.66
C TYR A 117 -5.88 9.38 3.29
N ARG A 118 -4.79 10.16 3.44
CA ARG A 118 -4.89 11.55 3.91
C ARG A 118 -5.79 12.41 3.02
N GLY A 119 -5.74 12.19 1.70
CA GLY A 119 -6.63 12.86 0.75
C GLY A 119 -8.10 12.48 0.92
N LEU A 120 -8.38 11.19 1.09
CA LEU A 120 -9.75 10.68 1.33
C LEU A 120 -10.31 11.16 2.66
N ILE A 121 -9.51 11.16 3.72
CA ILE A 121 -9.89 11.68 5.05
C ILE A 121 -10.25 13.16 4.96
N ALA A 122 -9.41 13.96 4.30
CA ALA A 122 -9.71 15.38 4.10
C ALA A 122 -11.03 15.58 3.33
N ALA A 123 -11.30 14.77 2.31
CA ALA A 123 -12.54 14.86 1.53
C ALA A 123 -13.78 14.47 2.34
N CYS A 124 -13.76 13.33 3.05
CA CYS A 124 -14.91 12.88 3.85
C CYS A 124 -15.21 13.85 5.01
N GLN A 125 -14.19 14.47 5.61
CA GLN A 125 -14.35 15.51 6.64
C GLN A 125 -15.07 16.74 6.08
N GLN A 126 -14.70 17.19 4.87
CA GLN A 126 -15.41 18.31 4.22
C GLN A 126 -16.86 17.96 3.86
N MET A 127 -17.17 16.68 3.68
CA MET A 127 -18.52 16.17 3.37
C MET A 127 -19.34 15.83 4.63
N GLY A 128 -18.77 15.93 5.83
CA GLY A 128 -19.42 15.57 7.09
C GLY A 128 -19.70 14.07 7.23
N GLN A 129 -18.85 13.23 6.65
CA GLN A 129 -18.98 11.76 6.65
C GLN A 129 -18.09 11.11 7.72
N ASP A 130 -18.29 11.48 8.98
CA ASP A 130 -17.38 11.17 10.09
C ASP A 130 -17.12 9.66 10.27
N GLU A 131 -18.15 8.82 10.10
CA GLU A 131 -17.99 7.36 10.23
C GLU A 131 -17.10 6.78 9.12
N ILE A 132 -17.21 7.29 7.88
CA ILE A 132 -16.35 6.89 6.77
C ILE A 132 -14.91 7.36 7.00
N CYS A 133 -14.73 8.57 7.56
CA CYS A 133 -13.40 9.06 7.91
C CYS A 133 -12.71 8.17 8.94
N GLY A 134 -13.44 7.71 9.96
CA GLY A 134 -12.90 6.80 10.98
C GLY A 134 -12.42 5.46 10.41
N ILE A 135 -12.99 4.99 9.30
CA ILE A 135 -12.51 3.81 8.59
C ILE A 135 -11.17 4.09 7.90
N PHE A 136 -11.07 5.21 7.18
CA PHE A 136 -9.83 5.57 6.49
C PHE A 136 -8.68 5.92 7.45
N GLU A 137 -8.99 6.48 8.62
CA GLU A 137 -8.01 6.73 9.68
C GLU A 137 -7.41 5.43 10.23
N GLN A 138 -8.18 4.34 10.28
CA GLN A 138 -7.67 3.02 10.68
C GLN A 138 -6.65 2.48 9.65
N ASN A 139 -6.99 2.54 8.36
CA ASN A 139 -6.08 2.12 7.30
C ASN A 139 -4.81 2.98 7.30
N LEU A 140 -4.96 4.32 7.36
CA LEU A 140 -3.84 5.26 7.43
C LEU A 140 -2.87 4.94 8.58
N ALA A 141 -3.39 4.65 9.77
CA ALA A 141 -2.56 4.34 10.93
C ALA A 141 -1.73 3.06 10.74
N GLN A 142 -2.27 2.07 10.02
CA GLN A 142 -1.54 0.85 9.65
C GLN A 142 -0.42 1.18 8.66
N GLU A 143 -0.69 1.97 7.61
CA GLU A 143 0.34 2.30 6.60
C GLU A 143 1.46 3.15 7.19
N GLU A 144 1.10 4.13 8.05
CA GLU A 144 2.09 4.95 8.73
C GLU A 144 2.99 4.09 9.64
N GLN A 145 2.42 3.09 10.31
CA GLN A 145 3.20 2.16 11.13
C GLN A 145 4.11 1.28 10.27
N THR A 146 3.59 0.75 9.15
CA THR A 146 4.36 -0.11 8.24
C THR A 146 5.49 0.68 7.58
N ALA A 147 5.23 1.88 7.07
CA ALA A 147 6.26 2.79 6.54
C ALA A 147 7.39 3.00 7.54
N GLN A 148 7.06 3.35 8.79
CA GLN A 148 8.05 3.55 9.84
C GLN A 148 8.86 2.27 10.13
N LYS A 149 8.20 1.11 10.22
CA LYS A 149 8.88 -0.18 10.44
C LYS A 149 9.85 -0.52 9.30
N VAL A 150 9.41 -0.37 8.05
CA VAL A 150 10.22 -0.64 6.86
C VAL A 150 11.42 0.29 6.82
N GLU A 151 11.20 1.60 6.96
CA GLU A 151 12.26 2.60 6.92
C GLU A 151 13.30 2.42 8.03
N ALA A 152 12.85 2.09 9.25
CA ALA A 152 13.75 1.79 10.35
C ALA A 152 14.64 0.56 10.09
N SER A 153 14.16 -0.40 9.29
CA SER A 153 14.91 -1.61 8.94
C SER A 153 15.94 -1.40 7.81
N LEU A 154 15.70 -0.42 6.93
CA LEU A 154 16.51 -0.20 5.72
C LEU A 154 18.02 -0.02 5.98
N PRO A 155 18.49 0.80 6.96
CA PRO A 155 19.92 0.99 7.18
C PRO A 155 20.67 -0.31 7.48
N MET A 156 20.06 -1.19 8.29
CA MET A 156 20.64 -2.49 8.62
C MET A 156 20.69 -3.40 7.38
N MET A 157 19.64 -3.40 6.57
CA MET A 157 19.56 -4.23 5.35
C MET A 157 20.58 -3.76 4.30
N LEU A 158 20.69 -2.45 4.10
CA LEU A 158 21.71 -1.83 3.24
C LEU A 158 23.13 -2.20 3.70
N GLN A 159 23.40 -2.15 5.01
CA GLN A 159 24.70 -2.55 5.54
C GLN A 159 25.00 -4.04 5.29
N LYS A 160 24.00 -4.92 5.44
CA LYS A 160 24.14 -6.36 5.15
C LYS A 160 24.41 -6.60 3.66
N ALA A 161 23.68 -5.94 2.77
CA ALA A 161 23.87 -6.04 1.33
C ALA A 161 25.25 -5.54 0.90
N HIS A 162 25.71 -4.40 1.44
CA HIS A 162 27.04 -3.85 1.12
C HIS A 162 28.18 -4.79 1.53
N LYS A 163 28.05 -5.52 2.64
CA LYS A 163 29.06 -6.49 3.10
C LYS A 163 29.04 -7.82 2.32
N ALA A 164 27.96 -8.11 1.61
CA ALA A 164 27.77 -9.34 0.85
C ALA A 164 28.22 -9.23 -0.62
N ALA A 165 28.52 -8.01 -1.08
CA ALA A 165 29.12 -7.71 -2.39
C ALA A 165 30.65 -7.85 -2.34
#